data_AF-A0A1E3PGQ4-F1
#
_entry.id   AF-A0A1E3PGQ4-F1
#
_cell.length_a   1.000
_cell.length_b   1.000
_cell.length_c   1.000
_cell.angle_alpha   90.00
_cell.angle_beta   90.00
_cell.angle_gamma   90.00
#
_symmetry.space_group_name_H-M   'P 1'
#
loop_
_entity.id
_entity.type
_entity.pdbx_description
1 polymer ?
#
loop_
_entity_poly.entity_id
_entity_poly.type
_entity_poly.pdbx_seq_one_letter_code
_entity_poly.pdbx_strand_id
1 'polypeptide(L)'
;HKAIHVLTEHFGYAPITVVDDIINAVNKFLYKCTDAIEKFLTQRMEREEQKRLQRENAGKKMLGGPIFRPDEIMEGTNKLETLMESIVDRNFDKFELYTLRNLFLIPADLIEGGWLRLEHQKNLIIPEEDSSKPSGDDLDRKIQELRRKIAVANTMNSRLIEQYKSSKKLEKTLGYYVQHMNSLVTSSPSSTELTELLNELTPLGDKIRYLIELAVSASRKLDDFNEAVNNLPTVIPSIEGSVRDVFLHTVAKRLSEAVG
;
A
#
# COMPACT_ATOMS: atom_id res chain seq x y z
N HIS A 1 36.99 22.02 6.94
CA HIS A 1 36.06 21.93 5.79
C HIS A 1 36.46 20.87 4.76
N LYS A 2 37.69 20.87 4.19
CA LYS A 2 38.10 19.86 3.19
C LYS A 2 38.06 18.41 3.71
N ALA A 3 38.42 18.18 4.97
CA ALA A 3 38.36 16.85 5.60
C ALA A 3 36.95 16.23 5.61
N ILE A 4 35.93 17.04 5.93
CA ILE A 4 34.54 16.58 5.94
C ILE A 4 34.09 16.21 4.53
N HIS A 5 34.46 16.98 3.50
CA HIS A 5 34.12 16.65 2.12
C HIS A 5 34.71 15.31 1.67
N VAL A 6 35.99 15.09 1.98
CA VAL A 6 36.68 13.82 1.70
C VAL A 6 36.00 12.65 2.40
N LEU A 7 35.64 12.81 3.68
CA LEU A 7 34.95 11.76 4.43
C LEU A 7 33.55 11.51 3.87
N THR A 8 32.80 12.55 3.57
CA THR A 8 31.46 12.43 2.96
C THR A 8 31.53 11.77 1.58
N GLU A 9 32.56 12.07 0.80
CA GLU A 9 32.80 11.43 -0.50
C GLU A 9 33.19 9.95 -0.35
N HIS A 10 33.97 9.62 0.68
CA HIS A 10 34.36 8.24 0.96
C HIS A 10 33.18 7.39 1.46
N PHE A 11 32.41 7.91 2.41
CA PHE A 11 31.30 7.18 3.03
C PHE A 11 30.01 7.23 2.20
N GLY A 12 29.87 8.23 1.30
CA GLY A 12 28.64 8.49 0.56
C GLY A 12 27.54 9.19 1.38
N TYR A 13 27.83 9.51 2.65
CA TYR A 13 26.95 10.24 3.57
C TYR A 13 27.81 11.06 4.53
N ALA A 14 27.21 12.07 5.16
CA ALA A 14 27.93 12.89 6.13
C ALA A 14 28.14 12.10 7.44
N PRO A 15 29.34 12.13 8.04
CA PRO A 15 29.60 11.41 9.30
C PRO A 15 28.66 11.77 10.45
N ILE A 16 28.18 13.02 10.49
CA ILE A 16 27.19 13.48 11.48
C ILE A 16 25.89 12.68 11.39
N THR A 17 25.47 12.27 10.19
CA THR A 17 24.25 11.48 9.99
C THR A 17 24.33 10.11 10.67
N VAL A 18 25.51 9.49 10.71
CA VAL A 18 25.69 8.20 11.43
C VAL A 18 25.52 8.39 12.92
N VAL A 19 26.06 9.49 13.46
CA VAL A 19 25.93 9.80 14.89
C VAL A 19 24.47 10.07 15.23
N ASP A 20 23.78 10.87 14.42
CA ASP A 20 22.34 11.14 14.57
C ASP A 20 21.52 9.84 14.54
N ASP A 21 21.79 8.94 13.60
CA ASP A 21 21.09 7.66 13.47
C ASP A 21 21.33 6.76 14.70
N ILE A 22 22.54 6.76 15.25
CA ILE A 22 22.87 6.04 16.49
C ILE A 22 22.08 6.63 17.67
N ILE A 23 22.08 7.95 17.84
CA ILE A 23 21.34 8.62 18.92
C ILE A 23 19.84 8.31 18.80
N ASN A 24 19.28 8.42 17.59
CA ASN A 24 17.90 8.07 17.31
C ASN A 24 17.58 6.60 17.61
N ALA A 25 18.49 5.68 17.30
CA ALA A 25 18.32 4.27 17.62
C ALA A 25 18.32 4.02 19.13
N VAL A 26 19.25 4.64 19.86
CA VAL A 26 19.36 4.50 21.33
C VAL A 26 18.13 5.05 22.02
N ASN A 27 17.62 6.22 21.62
CA ASN A 27 16.38 6.77 22.16
C ASN A 27 15.20 5.83 21.91
N LYS A 28 15.08 5.25 20.71
CA LYS A 28 14.06 4.22 20.42
C LYS A 28 14.20 2.99 21.30
N PHE A 29 15.43 2.56 21.61
CA PHE A 29 15.64 1.42 22.51
C PHE A 29 15.28 1.77 23.96
N LEU A 30 15.60 2.97 24.42
CA LEU A 30 15.23 3.45 25.75
C LEU A 30 13.71 3.36 25.95
N TYR A 31 12.92 3.97 25.07
CA TYR A 31 11.46 3.92 25.16
C TYR A 31 10.89 2.49 25.06
N LYS A 32 11.46 1.66 24.18
CA LYS A 32 11.04 0.25 24.09
C LYS A 32 11.35 -0.54 25.36
N CYS A 33 12.48 -0.27 26.00
CA CYS A 33 12.89 -0.93 27.22
C CYS A 33 12.05 -0.47 28.42
N THR A 34 11.76 0.83 28.56
CA THR A 34 10.90 1.35 29.63
C THR A 34 9.47 0.80 29.49
N ASP A 35 8.90 0.83 28.28
CA ASP A 35 7.60 0.19 27.98
C ASP A 35 7.58 -1.31 28.32
N ALA A 36 8.65 -2.02 28.00
CA ALA A 36 8.75 -3.45 28.28
C ALA A 36 8.85 -3.74 29.78
N ILE A 37 9.55 -2.90 30.53
CA ILE A 37 9.64 -2.97 31.99
C ILE A 37 8.26 -2.71 32.60
N GLU A 38 7.55 -1.67 32.17
CA GLU A 38 6.21 -1.35 32.65
C GLU A 38 5.25 -2.53 32.42
N LYS A 39 5.19 -3.04 31.19
CA LYS A 39 4.35 -4.19 30.83
C LYS A 39 4.71 -5.42 31.65
N PHE A 40 6.00 -5.69 31.86
CA PHE A 40 6.44 -6.83 32.66
C PHE A 40 6.00 -6.71 34.12
N LEU A 41 6.12 -5.53 34.72
CA LEU A 41 5.70 -5.25 36.09
C LEU A 41 4.18 -5.36 36.24
N THR A 42 3.41 -4.78 35.32
CA THR A 42 1.94 -4.86 35.30
C THR A 42 1.45 -6.30 35.14
N GLN A 43 2.01 -7.07 34.20
CA GLN A 43 1.67 -8.50 34.05
C GLN A 43 2.04 -9.33 35.27
N ARG A 44 3.14 -8.98 35.95
CA ARG A 44 3.54 -9.66 37.18
C ARG A 44 2.56 -9.34 38.31
N MET A 45 2.08 -8.09 38.41
CA MET A 45 1.03 -7.72 39.35
C MET A 45 -0.25 -8.50 39.12
N GLU A 46 -0.78 -8.49 37.89
CA GLU A 46 -2.01 -9.18 37.52
C GLU A 46 -1.94 -10.68 37.86
N ARG A 47 -0.80 -11.31 37.58
CA ARG A 47 -0.56 -12.73 37.95
C ARG A 47 -0.56 -12.95 39.46
N GLU A 48 -0.01 -12.03 40.24
CA GLU A 48 0.00 -12.14 41.71
C GLU A 48 -1.39 -11.86 42.30
N GLU A 49 -2.15 -10.93 41.74
CA GLU A 49 -3.53 -10.64 42.12
C GLU A 49 -4.46 -11.83 41.83
N GLN A 50 -4.34 -12.44 40.65
CA GLN A 50 -5.08 -13.67 40.30
C GLN A 50 -4.79 -14.82 41.27
N LYS A 51 -3.51 -15.03 41.65
CA LYS A 51 -3.13 -16.04 42.65
C LYS A 51 -3.69 -15.73 44.03
N ARG A 52 -3.79 -14.45 44.40
CA ARG A 52 -4.39 -14.02 45.67
C ARG A 52 -5.88 -14.33 45.69
N LEU A 53 -6.64 -13.92 44.68
CA LEU A 53 -8.07 -14.22 44.53
C LEU A 53 -8.34 -15.73 44.61
N GLN A 54 -7.50 -16.56 43.98
CA GLN A 54 -7.61 -18.03 44.07
C GLN A 54 -7.34 -18.57 45.48
N ARG A 55 -6.38 -18.01 46.22
CA ARG A 55 -6.03 -18.45 47.59
C ARG A 55 -7.02 -17.96 48.64
N GLU A 56 -7.61 -16.80 48.42
CA GLU A 56 -8.69 -16.25 49.24
C GLU A 56 -9.96 -17.10 49.12
N ASN A 57 -10.35 -17.47 47.90
CA ASN A 57 -11.43 -18.43 47.64
C ASN A 57 -11.17 -19.81 48.27
N ALA A 58 -9.91 -20.18 48.52
CA ALA A 58 -9.52 -21.43 49.16
C ALA A 58 -9.40 -21.34 50.70
N GLY A 59 -9.78 -20.22 51.33
CA GLY A 59 -9.85 -20.08 52.78
C GLY A 59 -8.50 -20.04 53.52
N LYS A 60 -7.37 -19.88 52.82
CA LYS A 60 -6.04 -19.75 53.45
C LYS A 60 -5.79 -18.30 53.88
N LYS A 61 -5.48 -18.08 55.17
CA LYS A 61 -5.09 -16.76 55.70
C LYS A 61 -3.92 -16.16 54.92
N MET A 62 -4.11 -14.91 54.49
CA MET A 62 -3.16 -14.10 53.73
C MET A 62 -1.89 -13.82 54.56
N LEU A 63 -0.71 -14.19 54.04
CA LEU A 63 0.56 -13.54 54.40
C LEU A 63 0.79 -12.42 53.38
N GLY A 64 0.74 -11.17 53.85
CA GLY A 64 0.76 -9.97 53.02
C GLY A 64 2.05 -9.84 52.21
N GLY A 65 1.98 -10.15 50.92
CA GLY A 65 2.94 -9.62 49.95
C GLY A 65 2.63 -8.15 49.66
N PRO A 66 3.61 -7.36 49.20
CA PRO A 66 3.38 -5.96 48.83
C PRO A 66 2.25 -5.85 47.81
N ILE A 67 1.29 -4.98 48.09
CA ILE A 67 0.27 -4.54 47.13
C ILE A 67 0.96 -3.43 46.35
N PHE A 68 1.57 -3.78 45.23
CA PHE A 68 2.05 -2.75 44.31
C PHE A 68 0.81 -2.08 43.71
N ARG A 69 0.75 -0.74 43.76
CA ARG A 69 -0.32 0.00 43.11
C ARG A 69 0.06 0.22 41.64
N PRO A 70 -0.89 0.13 40.70
CA PRO A 70 -0.58 0.39 39.28
C PRO A 70 0.00 1.79 39.09
N ASP A 71 -0.49 2.77 39.86
CA ASP A 71 -0.01 4.15 39.83
C ASP A 71 1.46 4.28 40.26
N GLU A 72 1.90 3.47 41.22
CA GLU A 72 3.29 3.50 41.72
C GLU A 72 4.27 2.91 40.69
N ILE A 73 3.85 1.89 39.93
CA ILE A 73 4.64 1.33 38.83
C ILE A 73 4.77 2.35 37.70
N MET A 74 3.67 3.03 37.35
CA MET A 74 3.69 4.07 36.33
C MET A 74 4.58 5.24 36.77
N GLU A 75 4.42 5.74 37.99
CA GLU A 75 5.25 6.83 38.52
C GLU A 75 6.74 6.45 38.61
N GLY A 76 7.03 5.22 39.06
CA GLY A 76 8.39 4.69 39.13
C GLY A 76 9.04 4.52 37.76
N THR A 77 8.28 4.04 36.78
CA THR A 77 8.77 3.88 35.40
C THR A 77 8.99 5.23 34.73
N ASN A 78 8.09 6.19 34.92
CA ASN A 78 8.27 7.55 34.40
C ASN A 78 9.52 8.23 34.99
N LYS A 79 9.77 8.07 36.30
CA LYS A 79 10.99 8.58 36.94
C LYS A 79 12.25 7.92 36.39
N LEU A 80 12.21 6.60 36.14
CA LEU A 80 13.31 5.86 35.53
C LEU A 80 13.58 6.34 34.11
N GLU A 81 12.53 6.54 33.31
CA GLU A 81 12.62 7.05 31.95
C GLU A 81 13.31 8.41 31.91
N THR A 82 12.82 9.39 32.66
CA THR A 82 13.44 10.73 32.72
C THR A 82 14.90 10.69 33.16
N LEU A 83 15.23 9.81 34.12
CA LEU A 83 16.61 9.61 34.57
C LEU A 83 17.48 8.99 33.48
N MET A 84 16.98 7.99 32.76
CA MET A 84 17.69 7.38 31.64
C MET A 84 17.87 8.37 30.50
N GLU A 85 16.87 9.18 30.16
CA GLU A 85 16.95 10.23 29.14
C GLU A 85 18.08 11.20 29.47
N SER A 86 18.13 11.72 30.70
CA SER A 86 19.19 12.64 31.13
C SER A 86 20.60 12.01 31.06
N ILE A 87 20.72 10.72 31.39
CA ILE A 87 22.01 10.02 31.34
C ILE A 87 22.44 9.75 29.90
N VAL A 88 21.50 9.31 29.06
CA VAL A 88 21.74 9.02 27.65
C VAL A 88 22.14 10.30 26.95
N ASP A 89 21.34 11.36 27.04
CA ASP A 89 21.61 12.67 26.42
C ASP A 89 23.03 13.16 26.76
N ARG A 90 23.37 13.26 28.05
CA ARG A 90 24.69 13.72 28.51
C ARG A 90 25.86 12.87 28.03
N ASN A 91 25.69 11.55 27.95
CA ASN A 91 26.75 10.66 27.52
C ASN A 91 26.87 10.60 26.00
N PHE A 92 25.75 10.72 25.29
CA PHE A 92 25.70 10.70 23.84
C PHE A 92 26.13 12.02 23.22
N ASP A 93 25.96 13.16 23.89
CA ASP A 93 26.61 14.43 23.53
C ASP A 93 28.15 14.30 23.52
N LYS A 94 28.70 13.65 24.56
CA LYS A 94 30.14 13.40 24.65
C LYS A 94 30.62 12.40 23.60
N PHE A 95 29.81 11.40 23.31
CA PHE A 95 30.06 10.44 22.24
C PHE A 95 30.06 11.13 20.87
N GLU A 96 29.10 11.99 20.58
CA GLU A 96 29.05 12.79 19.35
C GLU A 96 30.32 13.62 19.21
N LEU A 97 30.66 14.39 20.25
CA LEU A 97 31.86 15.23 20.22
C LEU A 97 33.12 14.38 20.03
N TYR A 98 33.26 13.27 20.75
CA TYR A 98 34.41 12.39 20.65
C TYR A 98 34.54 11.74 19.27
N THR A 99 33.45 11.23 18.71
CA THR A 99 33.45 10.56 17.40
C THR A 99 33.77 11.52 16.28
N LEU A 100 33.14 12.70 16.25
CA LEU A 100 33.41 13.71 15.24
C LEU A 100 34.83 14.28 15.34
N ARG A 101 35.37 14.39 16.56
CA ARG A 101 36.72 14.96 16.78
C ARG A 101 37.85 13.95 16.61
N ASN A 102 37.64 12.66 16.86
CA ASN A 102 38.74 11.68 16.88
C ASN A 102 38.58 10.57 15.84
N LEU A 103 37.37 10.07 15.60
CA LEU A 103 37.14 8.97 14.66
C LEU A 103 36.99 9.51 13.23
N PHE A 104 36.21 10.58 13.07
CA PHE A 104 35.95 11.23 11.79
C PHE A 104 36.84 12.46 11.56
N LEU A 105 38.09 12.40 12.02
CA LEU A 105 39.06 13.46 11.80
C LEU A 105 40.16 12.97 10.86
N ILE A 106 40.32 13.70 9.75
CA ILE A 106 41.51 13.58 8.90
C ILE A 106 42.39 14.80 9.20
N PRO A 107 43.66 14.60 9.58
CA PRO A 107 44.61 15.70 9.78
C PRO A 107 44.70 16.60 8.52
N ALA A 108 44.66 17.92 8.72
CA ALA A 108 44.69 18.89 7.62
C ALA A 108 45.97 18.77 6.78
N ASP A 109 47.10 18.51 7.43
CA ASP A 109 48.42 18.38 6.80
C ASP A 109 48.45 17.28 5.72
N LEU A 110 47.71 16.18 5.91
CA LEU A 110 47.62 15.08 4.94
C LEU A 110 46.81 15.48 3.69
N ILE A 111 45.84 16.37 3.85
CA ILE A 111 44.98 16.86 2.78
C ILE A 111 45.68 17.99 2.02
N GLU A 112 46.29 18.93 2.74
CA GLU A 112 47.01 20.07 2.16
C GLU A 112 48.28 19.61 1.43
N GLY A 113 48.98 18.62 1.96
CA GLY A 113 50.10 17.98 1.29
C GLY A 113 49.71 17.06 0.11
N GLY A 114 48.41 16.85 -0.15
CA GLY A 114 47.93 16.03 -1.27
C GLY A 114 48.25 14.54 -1.15
N TRP A 115 48.63 14.07 0.04
CA TRP A 115 49.02 12.69 0.33
C TRP A 115 47.83 11.74 0.42
N LEU A 116 46.65 12.28 0.69
CA LEU A 116 45.41 11.53 0.80
C LEU A 116 44.59 11.65 -0.48
N ARG A 117 44.36 10.50 -1.15
CA ARG A 117 43.52 10.39 -2.35
C ARG A 117 42.56 9.21 -2.21
N LEU A 118 41.30 9.40 -2.59
CA LEU A 118 40.33 8.31 -2.59
C LEU A 118 40.58 7.38 -3.78
N GLU A 119 40.11 6.14 -3.69
CA GLU A 119 40.36 5.12 -4.70
C GLU A 119 39.85 5.52 -6.10
N HIS A 120 38.64 6.08 -6.18
CA HIS A 120 38.07 6.56 -7.44
C HIS A 120 38.75 7.83 -7.97
N GLN A 121 39.55 8.52 -7.15
CA GLN A 121 40.32 9.69 -7.58
C GLN A 121 41.69 9.33 -8.16
N LYS A 122 42.15 8.07 -8.03
CA LYS A 122 43.46 7.63 -8.54
C LYS A 122 43.58 7.74 -10.06
N ASN A 123 42.47 7.59 -10.78
CA ASN A 123 42.43 7.58 -12.25
C ASN A 123 41.96 8.93 -12.85
N LEU A 124 41.72 9.95 -12.02
CA LEU A 124 41.32 11.27 -12.48
C LEU A 124 42.57 12.06 -12.89
N ILE A 125 42.82 12.10 -14.20
CA ILE A 125 43.78 13.03 -14.79
C ILE A 125 43.00 14.31 -15.08
N ILE A 126 43.37 15.42 -14.45
CA ILE A 126 42.82 16.75 -14.80
C ILE A 126 43.42 17.08 -16.17
N PRO A 127 42.62 17.16 -17.26
CA PRO A 127 43.14 17.61 -18.53
C PRO A 127 43.53 19.08 -18.39
N GLU A 128 44.75 19.45 -18.82
CA GLU A 128 45.10 20.86 -18.99
C GLU A 128 44.13 21.52 -19.98
N GLU A 129 43.82 22.81 -19.78
CA GLU A 129 42.68 23.54 -20.34
C GLU A 129 42.56 23.56 -21.89
N ASP A 130 43.51 22.97 -22.63
CA ASP A 130 43.60 23.08 -24.09
C ASP A 130 43.28 21.80 -24.89
N SER A 131 42.96 20.67 -24.26
CA SER A 131 42.51 19.48 -25.02
C SER A 131 40.99 19.50 -25.24
N SER A 132 40.57 20.20 -26.30
CA SER A 132 39.36 19.97 -27.11
C SER A 132 38.32 19.01 -26.51
N LYS A 133 37.34 19.50 -25.73
CA LYS A 133 36.22 18.73 -25.13
C LYS A 133 35.63 17.65 -26.08
N PRO A 134 35.91 16.34 -25.89
CA PRO A 134 35.25 15.28 -26.66
C PRO A 134 34.70 14.23 -25.68
N SER A 135 33.65 14.57 -24.93
CA SER A 135 32.86 13.63 -24.09
C SER A 135 31.76 14.31 -23.25
N GLY A 136 31.75 15.65 -23.16
CA GLY A 136 30.72 16.38 -22.40
C GLY A 136 29.30 16.14 -22.92
N ASP A 137 29.12 16.11 -24.24
CA ASP A 137 27.78 16.01 -24.86
C ASP A 137 27.10 14.65 -24.63
N ASP A 138 27.86 13.54 -24.63
CA ASP A 138 27.31 12.21 -24.33
C ASP A 138 27.00 12.03 -22.83
N LEU A 139 27.84 12.62 -21.96
CA LEU A 139 27.56 12.68 -20.52
C LEU A 139 26.32 13.53 -20.23
N ASP A 140 26.21 14.70 -20.86
CA ASP A 140 25.09 15.61 -20.71
C ASP A 140 23.79 14.97 -21.20
N ARG A 141 23.85 14.24 -22.32
CA ARG A 141 22.73 13.45 -22.82
C ARG A 141 22.34 12.33 -21.84
N LYS A 142 23.30 11.61 -21.27
CA LYS A 142 23.03 10.57 -20.27
C LYS A 142 22.47 11.14 -18.96
N ILE A 143 22.92 12.32 -18.56
CA ILE A 143 22.36 13.08 -17.42
C ILE A 143 20.92 13.51 -17.71
N GLN A 144 20.64 14.01 -18.91
CA GLN A 144 19.27 14.37 -19.32
C GLN A 144 18.35 13.15 -19.34
N GLU A 145 18.81 12.01 -19.85
CA GLU A 145 18.05 10.75 -19.81
C GLU A 145 17.75 10.29 -18.38
N LEU A 146 18.75 10.33 -17.48
CA LEU A 146 18.55 9.99 -16.07
C LEU A 146 17.60 10.95 -15.37
N ARG A 147 17.71 12.26 -15.62
CA ARG A 147 16.77 13.27 -15.12
C ARG A 147 15.35 12.98 -15.60
N ARG A 148 15.17 12.59 -16.86
CA ARG A 148 13.86 12.19 -17.39
C ARG A 148 13.33 10.95 -16.68
N LYS A 149 14.16 9.93 -16.47
CA LYS A 149 13.77 8.71 -15.74
C LYS A 149 13.34 9.01 -14.30
N ILE A 150 14.10 9.86 -13.59
CA ILE A 150 13.76 10.29 -12.22
C ILE A 150 12.46 11.08 -12.20
N ALA A 151 12.24 11.99 -13.15
CA ALA A 151 10.99 12.75 -13.26
C ALA A 151 9.79 11.82 -13.47
N VAL A 152 9.89 10.86 -14.40
CA VAL A 152 8.85 9.85 -14.61
C VAL A 152 8.61 9.04 -13.34
N ALA A 153 9.66 8.53 -12.69
CA ALA A 153 9.55 7.76 -11.46
C ALA A 153 8.88 8.58 -10.33
N ASN A 154 9.24 9.86 -10.16
CA ASN A 154 8.63 10.74 -9.17
C ASN A 154 7.16 11.01 -9.46
N THR A 155 6.78 11.25 -10.71
CA THR A 155 5.35 11.42 -11.06
C THR A 155 4.56 10.13 -10.81
N MET A 156 5.15 8.97 -11.08
CA MET A 156 4.54 7.68 -10.80
C MET A 156 4.42 7.42 -9.29
N ASN A 157 5.45 7.71 -8.51
CA ASN A 157 5.41 7.64 -7.05
C ASN A 157 4.33 8.56 -6.46
N SER A 158 4.22 9.80 -6.95
CA SER A 158 3.16 10.72 -6.53
C SER A 158 1.76 10.15 -6.81
N ARG A 159 1.55 9.57 -8.00
CA ARG A 159 0.28 8.90 -8.34
C ARG A 159 0.03 7.67 -7.47
N LEU A 160 1.04 6.85 -7.20
CA LEU A 160 0.92 5.68 -6.34
C LEU A 160 0.53 6.10 -4.91
N ILE A 161 1.12 7.16 -4.38
CA ILE A 161 0.76 7.72 -3.07
C ILE A 161 -0.69 8.20 -3.06
N GLU A 162 -1.15 8.86 -4.12
CA GLU A 162 -2.53 9.30 -4.25
C GLU A 162 -3.51 8.13 -4.30
N GLN A 163 -3.22 7.11 -5.13
CA GLN A 163 -4.02 5.88 -5.20
C GLN A 163 -4.06 5.14 -3.86
N TYR A 164 -2.91 5.07 -3.18
CA TYR A 164 -2.83 4.49 -1.84
C TYR A 164 -3.70 5.25 -0.83
N LYS A 165 -3.67 6.59 -0.85
CA LYS A 165 -4.53 7.43 0.01
C LYS A 165 -6.01 7.21 -0.29
N SER A 166 -6.41 7.13 -1.56
CA SER A 166 -7.79 6.87 -1.98
C SER A 166 -8.25 5.48 -1.59
N SER A 167 -7.42 4.46 -1.82
CA SER A 167 -7.68 3.08 -1.38
C SER A 167 -7.84 2.98 0.14
N LYS A 168 -6.97 3.66 0.91
CA LYS A 168 -7.09 3.72 2.37
C LYS A 168 -8.33 4.45 2.87
N LYS A 169 -8.79 5.49 2.16
CA LYS A 169 -10.08 6.14 2.44
C LYS A 169 -11.24 5.18 2.17
N LEU A 170 -11.20 4.46 1.05
CA LEU A 170 -12.21 3.47 0.69
C LEU A 170 -12.28 2.35 1.73
N GLU A 171 -11.13 1.86 2.19
CA GLU A 171 -11.02 0.85 3.25
C GLU A 171 -11.67 1.35 4.54
N LYS A 172 -11.42 2.60 4.96
CA LYS A 172 -12.11 3.20 6.11
C LYS A 172 -13.61 3.29 5.92
N THR A 173 -14.09 3.75 4.75
CA THR A 173 -15.53 3.82 4.46
C THR A 173 -16.20 2.46 4.45
N LEU A 174 -15.52 1.44 3.90
CA LEU A 174 -15.99 0.06 3.93
C LEU A 174 -15.99 -0.47 5.36
N GLY A 175 -14.98 -0.14 6.16
CA GLY A 175 -14.93 -0.42 7.58
C GLY A 175 -16.13 0.16 8.34
N TYR A 176 -16.49 1.42 8.08
CA TYR A 176 -17.70 2.01 8.65
C TYR A 176 -18.97 1.31 8.16
N TYR A 177 -19.07 0.97 6.87
CA TYR A 177 -20.23 0.24 6.33
C TYR A 177 -20.39 -1.15 6.96
N VAL A 178 -19.29 -1.90 7.10
CA VAL A 178 -19.27 -3.19 7.78
C VAL A 178 -19.63 -3.05 9.25
N GLN A 179 -19.13 -2.02 9.94
CA GLN A 179 -19.53 -1.72 11.31
C GLN A 179 -21.02 -1.38 11.41
N HIS A 180 -21.58 -0.61 10.47
CA HIS A 180 -23.00 -0.31 10.42
C HIS A 180 -23.85 -1.56 10.14
N MET A 181 -23.43 -2.41 9.20
CA MET A 181 -24.10 -3.68 8.90
C MET A 181 -24.05 -4.62 10.10
N ASN A 182 -22.88 -4.77 10.74
CA ASN A 182 -22.73 -5.56 11.96
C ASN A 182 -23.57 -4.98 13.08
N SER A 183 -23.64 -3.65 13.22
CA SER A 183 -24.50 -2.99 14.20
C SER A 183 -25.97 -3.23 13.92
N LEU A 184 -26.42 -3.26 12.66
CA LEU A 184 -27.80 -3.54 12.29
C LEU A 184 -28.18 -5.01 12.58
N VAL A 185 -27.22 -5.91 12.40
CA VAL A 185 -27.35 -7.34 12.74
C VAL A 185 -27.31 -7.57 14.26
N THR A 186 -26.48 -6.84 15.01
CA THR A 186 -26.35 -6.99 16.47
C THR A 186 -27.32 -6.14 17.29
N SER A 187 -27.82 -5.03 16.75
CA SER A 187 -28.88 -4.19 17.33
C SER A 187 -30.28 -4.75 17.07
N SER A 188 -30.37 -6.00 16.61
CA SER A 188 -31.63 -6.75 16.49
C SER A 188 -31.85 -7.70 17.68
N PRO A 189 -31.96 -7.22 18.94
CA PRO A 189 -32.84 -7.84 19.89
C PRO A 189 -34.15 -7.04 19.91
N SER A 190 -35.25 -7.65 19.45
CA SER A 190 -36.65 -7.23 19.70
C SER A 190 -37.42 -6.44 18.61
N SER A 191 -37.38 -6.86 17.34
CA SER A 191 -38.54 -6.66 16.44
C SER A 191 -38.72 -7.86 15.50
N THR A 192 -39.55 -8.79 15.93
CA THR A 192 -39.99 -10.00 15.22
C THR A 192 -40.47 -9.73 13.78
N GLU A 193 -40.99 -8.53 13.50
CA GLU A 193 -41.47 -8.09 12.18
C GLU A 193 -40.36 -7.93 11.13
N LEU A 194 -39.16 -7.48 11.52
CA LEU A 194 -38.05 -7.28 10.56
C LEU A 194 -37.33 -8.58 10.21
N THR A 195 -37.32 -9.56 11.11
CA THR A 195 -36.79 -10.90 10.84
C THR A 195 -37.72 -11.72 9.94
N GLU A 196 -39.03 -11.51 10.03
CA GLU A 196 -39.99 -12.06 9.06
C GLU A 196 -39.81 -11.42 7.69
N LEU A 197 -39.71 -10.09 7.61
CA LEU A 197 -39.45 -9.37 6.35
C LEU A 197 -38.10 -9.72 5.73
N LEU A 198 -37.04 -9.92 6.53
CA LEU A 198 -35.72 -10.32 6.03
C LEU A 198 -35.75 -11.75 5.48
N ASN A 199 -36.44 -12.67 6.15
CA ASN A 199 -36.69 -14.01 5.61
C ASN A 199 -37.55 -13.97 4.34
N GLU A 200 -38.52 -13.05 4.24
CA GLU A 200 -39.29 -12.77 3.02
C GLU A 200 -38.46 -12.15 1.89
N LEU A 201 -37.37 -11.45 2.22
CA LEU A 201 -36.44 -10.84 1.26
C LEU A 201 -35.27 -11.75 0.88
N THR A 202 -34.97 -12.82 1.64
CA THR A 202 -33.99 -13.84 1.20
C THR A 202 -34.29 -14.45 -0.18
N PRO A 203 -35.55 -14.77 -0.56
CA PRO A 203 -35.86 -15.23 -1.92
C PRO A 203 -35.79 -14.12 -2.97
N LEU A 204 -35.56 -12.84 -2.61
CA LEU A 204 -35.27 -11.79 -3.59
C LEU A 204 -33.88 -11.99 -4.22
N GLY A 205 -32.91 -12.52 -3.47
CA GLY A 205 -31.60 -12.87 -4.01
C GLY A 205 -31.68 -13.91 -5.13
N ASP A 206 -32.50 -14.95 -4.92
CA ASP A 206 -32.76 -15.98 -5.93
C ASP A 206 -33.60 -15.45 -7.09
N LYS A 207 -34.60 -14.59 -6.83
CA LYS A 207 -35.36 -13.91 -7.88
C LYS A 207 -34.49 -13.00 -8.73
N ILE A 208 -33.58 -12.23 -8.13
CA ILE A 208 -32.63 -11.37 -8.87
C ILE A 208 -31.69 -12.24 -9.69
N ARG A 209 -31.19 -13.35 -9.15
CA ARG A 209 -30.34 -14.28 -9.87
C ARG A 209 -31.07 -14.92 -11.06
N TYR A 210 -32.32 -15.31 -10.87
CA TYR A 210 -33.19 -15.80 -11.94
C TYR A 210 -33.51 -14.73 -12.99
N LEU A 211 -33.76 -13.47 -12.58
CA LEU A 211 -34.00 -12.37 -13.51
C LEU A 211 -32.75 -12.02 -14.32
N ILE A 212 -31.56 -12.09 -13.72
CA ILE A 212 -30.29 -11.92 -14.42
C ILE A 212 -30.10 -13.06 -15.43
N GLU A 213 -30.37 -14.31 -15.02
CA GLU A 213 -30.26 -15.46 -15.91
C GLU A 213 -31.27 -15.39 -17.06
N LEU A 214 -32.50 -14.93 -16.78
CA LEU A 214 -33.53 -14.68 -17.78
C LEU A 214 -33.13 -13.56 -18.75
N ALA A 215 -32.59 -12.45 -18.26
CA ALA A 215 -32.11 -11.34 -19.08
C ALA A 215 -30.97 -11.78 -20.00
N VAL A 216 -30.01 -12.56 -19.49
CA VAL A 216 -28.92 -13.13 -20.29
C VAL A 216 -29.47 -14.10 -21.35
N SER A 217 -30.45 -14.93 -21.01
CA SER A 217 -31.09 -15.83 -21.97
C SER A 217 -31.88 -15.08 -23.05
N ALA A 218 -32.51 -13.96 -22.68
CA ALA A 218 -33.25 -13.11 -23.61
C ALA A 218 -32.30 -12.39 -24.56
N SER A 219 -31.17 -11.86 -24.07
CA SER A 219 -30.12 -11.29 -24.92
C SER A 219 -29.59 -12.31 -25.91
N ARG A 220 -29.29 -13.55 -25.47
CA ARG A 220 -28.84 -14.61 -26.38
C ARG A 220 -29.88 -14.95 -27.44
N LYS A 221 -31.16 -15.08 -27.06
CA LYS A 221 -32.25 -15.30 -28.03
C LYS A 221 -32.42 -14.12 -28.99
N LEU A 222 -32.14 -12.90 -28.53
CA LEU A 222 -32.17 -11.70 -29.37
C LEU A 222 -31.00 -11.70 -30.36
N ASP A 223 -29.83 -12.16 -29.94
CA ASP A 223 -28.65 -12.35 -30.79
C ASP A 223 -28.89 -13.47 -31.81
N ASP A 224 -29.45 -14.62 -31.40
CA ASP A 224 -29.83 -15.73 -32.28
C ASP A 224 -30.92 -15.28 -33.28
N PHE A 225 -31.89 -14.47 -32.83
CA PHE A 225 -32.92 -13.90 -33.71
C PHE A 225 -32.32 -12.88 -34.67
N ASN A 226 -31.40 -12.04 -34.23
CA ASN A 226 -30.70 -11.09 -35.08
C ASN A 226 -29.82 -11.83 -36.11
N GLU A 227 -29.18 -12.92 -35.72
CA GLU A 227 -28.44 -13.80 -36.61
C GLU A 227 -29.38 -14.50 -37.60
N ALA A 228 -30.57 -14.95 -37.17
CA ALA A 228 -31.60 -15.50 -38.05
C ALA A 228 -32.21 -14.44 -39.00
N VAL A 229 -32.33 -13.18 -38.57
CA VAL A 229 -32.78 -12.05 -39.40
C VAL A 229 -31.72 -11.64 -40.41
N ASN A 230 -30.44 -11.70 -40.04
CA ASN A 230 -29.33 -11.45 -40.98
C ASN A 230 -29.10 -12.64 -41.93
N ASN A 231 -29.46 -13.85 -41.52
CA ASN A 231 -29.41 -15.07 -42.34
C ASN A 231 -30.72 -15.37 -43.08
N LEU A 232 -31.75 -14.51 -42.95
CA LEU A 232 -32.90 -14.52 -43.85
C LEU A 232 -32.36 -14.16 -45.24
N PRO A 233 -32.50 -15.04 -46.24
CA PRO A 233 -31.93 -14.79 -47.56
C PRO A 233 -32.49 -13.48 -48.12
N THR A 234 -31.60 -12.53 -48.41
CA THR A 234 -31.83 -11.29 -49.18
C THR A 234 -32.11 -11.57 -50.66
N VAL A 235 -32.80 -12.68 -50.92
CA VAL A 235 -33.36 -13.04 -52.22
C VAL A 235 -34.85 -13.15 -51.97
N ILE A 236 -35.59 -12.12 -52.41
CA ILE A 236 -37.00 -12.29 -52.76
C ILE A 236 -37.03 -13.54 -53.66
N PRO A 237 -37.63 -14.67 -53.26
CA PRO A 237 -37.80 -15.75 -54.21
C PRO A 237 -38.63 -15.14 -55.34
N SER A 238 -38.06 -15.07 -56.54
CA SER A 238 -38.83 -14.78 -57.74
C SER A 238 -40.05 -15.69 -57.67
N ILE A 239 -41.23 -15.11 -57.55
CA ILE A 239 -42.49 -15.85 -57.55
C ILE A 239 -42.47 -16.61 -58.86
N GLU A 240 -42.13 -17.90 -58.81
CA GLU A 240 -42.37 -18.81 -59.92
C GLU A 240 -43.88 -18.75 -60.12
N GLY A 241 -44.29 -18.13 -61.24
CA GLY A 241 -45.70 -17.99 -61.57
C GLY A 241 -46.37 -19.35 -61.42
N SER A 242 -47.49 -19.36 -60.70
CA SER A 242 -48.29 -20.56 -60.49
C SER A 242 -48.52 -21.27 -61.82
N VAL A 243 -48.64 -22.61 -61.83
CA VAL A 243 -48.88 -23.42 -63.04
C VAL A 243 -50.02 -22.85 -63.92
N ARG A 244 -50.98 -22.18 -63.28
CA ARG A 244 -52.06 -21.44 -63.94
C ARG A 244 -51.59 -20.25 -64.79
N ASP A 245 -50.58 -19.49 -64.36
CA ASP A 245 -50.04 -18.34 -65.08
C ASP A 245 -49.18 -18.77 -66.28
N VAL A 246 -48.42 -19.85 -66.15
CA VAL A 246 -47.71 -20.49 -67.28
C VAL A 246 -48.72 -21.00 -68.33
N PHE A 247 -49.84 -21.57 -67.87
CA PHE A 247 -50.92 -22.02 -68.76
C PHE A 247 -51.59 -20.85 -69.48
N LEU A 248 -51.92 -19.76 -68.77
CA LEU A 248 -52.52 -18.56 -69.36
C LEU A 248 -51.58 -17.90 -70.37
N HIS A 249 -50.27 -17.86 -70.11
CA HIS A 249 -49.28 -17.36 -71.06
C HIS A 249 -49.19 -18.25 -72.31
N THR A 250 -49.28 -19.56 -72.16
CA THR A 250 -49.25 -20.50 -73.30
C THR A 250 -50.51 -20.41 -74.16
N VAL A 251 -51.69 -20.25 -73.53
CA VAL A 251 -52.96 -20.05 -74.24
C VAL A 251 -52.99 -18.70 -74.95
N ALA A 252 -52.52 -17.63 -74.30
CA ALA A 252 -52.41 -16.30 -74.92
C ALA A 252 -51.48 -16.33 -76.14
N LYS A 253 -50.35 -17.04 -76.06
CA LYS A 253 -49.41 -17.20 -77.18
C LYS A 253 -50.03 -17.96 -78.36
N ARG A 254 -50.78 -19.04 -78.11
CA ARG A 254 -51.49 -19.78 -79.17
C ARG A 254 -52.62 -18.97 -79.81
N LEU A 255 -53.32 -18.14 -79.03
CA LEU A 255 -54.33 -17.23 -79.56
C LEU A 255 -53.72 -16.11 -80.41
N SER A 256 -52.52 -15.61 -80.07
CA SER A 256 -51.81 -14.64 -80.92
C SER A 256 -51.25 -15.26 -82.21
N GLU A 257 -50.85 -16.54 -82.18
CA GLU A 257 -50.39 -17.27 -83.38
C GLU A 257 -51.55 -17.70 -84.29
N ALA A 258 -52.79 -17.77 -83.78
CA ALA A 258 -53.98 -18.06 -84.58
C ALA A 258 -54.67 -16.81 -85.17
N VAL A 259 -54.24 -15.60 -84.77
CA VAL A 259 -54.74 -14.30 -85.26
C VAL A 259 -53.67 -13.59 -86.12
N GLY A 260 -52.59 -14.30 -86.49
CA GLY A 260 -51.57 -13.90 -87.47
C GLY A 260 -51.60 -14.77 -88.71
#